data_AF-A0A2W4JAM8-F1
#
_entry.id   AF-A0A2W4JAM8-F1
#
_cell.length_a   1.000
_cell.length_b   1.000
_cell.length_c   1.000
_cell.angle_alpha   90.00
_cell.angle_beta   90.00
_cell.angle_gamma   90.00
#
_symmetry.space_group_name_H-M   'P 1'
#
loop_
_entity.id
_entity.type
_entity.pdbx_description
1 polymer ?
#
loop_
_entity_poly.entity_id
_entity_poly.type
_entity_poly.pdbx_seq_one_letter_code
_entity_poly.pdbx_strand_id
1 'polypeptide(L)'
;MTSLSRTVRGRIAAAGVAAFTAVVVAVTWSSVTDAAWVSNEWVHAGDLDGQAGMRTVDCAAPDGAYATRGNGRVLSGSALGIDLDTLAQVTGVETTNDGSRAQVSPGTATDSGEDGYSNPLNVVVLQALELDLTEVLQLPLDNSTGVLGQYGQAQSTGLSSAGAGFVDGTGAISVKPGGGYPQLGTLRLSSLLDSLGYDLGTVLSGVADVSLEIGAVAGRASLDGCDYMWGADIEDVLDREYLAAGLVTEIDSPTVGTLSQTVSGLVTTLNGAVAGLVGNGGVASELLTGLLGVVDLGVVSTSQSEITGATIDLTAVSDLATATRSDEAGAVAVNFGEGTIRIDTAALLARAYPDEYGNGLNGLDPNTNILDDPAVVEELSEALTEVLADWVDAVDDAVQAALDGLRIEAQLVVSVVLLPTVNIAIDASLDELEAGDGINATGGLVLSGLVNGATELIGPVLAGIIRGTLPAVSATLSELDLAVDPLVEVVADVYSALFLDGIVAVTVNAQNDPSTGDAEPADWAGLPDGRYDVAALRIGVLDALGDADVRLYLGRASVGMTCSIATAEQECAGY
;
A
#
# COMPACT_ATOMS: atom_id res chain seq x y z
N MET A 1 -41.81 -42.86 23.83
CA MET A 1 -43.13 -42.38 23.37
C MET A 1 -42.88 -41.67 22.05
N THR A 2 -43.17 -42.35 20.93
CA THR A 2 -44.19 -41.97 19.91
C THR A 2 -43.66 -40.93 18.92
N SER A 3 -43.68 -41.10 17.60
CA SER A 3 -44.39 -42.07 16.76
C SER A 3 -43.76 -42.22 15.37
N LEU A 4 -43.84 -43.46 14.88
CA LEU A 4 -43.63 -43.93 13.51
C LEU A 4 -44.76 -43.52 12.54
N SER A 5 -44.45 -43.71 11.24
CA SER A 5 -45.30 -44.21 10.14
C SER A 5 -45.94 -43.14 9.23
N ARG A 6 -46.08 -43.27 7.89
CA ARG A 6 -46.21 -44.39 6.91
C ARG A 6 -45.67 -43.91 5.55
N THR A 7 -44.91 -44.68 4.75
CA THR A 7 -45.25 -45.86 3.92
C THR A 7 -46.29 -45.63 2.81
N VAL A 8 -45.89 -45.76 1.54
CA VAL A 8 -46.68 -46.45 0.50
C VAL A 8 -45.75 -47.29 -0.40
N ARG A 9 -46.00 -48.59 -0.42
CA ARG A 9 -45.48 -49.59 -1.37
C ARG A 9 -46.57 -49.87 -2.42
N GLY A 10 -46.17 -50.06 -3.68
CA GLY A 10 -46.97 -50.73 -4.70
C GLY A 10 -46.33 -52.07 -5.09
N ARG A 11 -47.06 -53.18 -4.90
CA ARG A 11 -46.75 -54.54 -5.37
C ARG A 11 -47.33 -54.72 -6.80
N ILE A 12 -46.86 -55.68 -7.60
CA ILE A 12 -47.55 -56.96 -7.88
C ILE A 12 -46.62 -57.86 -8.72
N ALA A 13 -46.68 -59.16 -8.43
CA ALA A 13 -45.98 -60.26 -9.07
C ALA A 13 -46.80 -60.93 -10.21
N ALA A 14 -46.14 -61.67 -11.10
CA ALA A 14 -46.73 -62.77 -11.86
C ALA A 14 -45.65 -63.83 -12.16
N ALA A 15 -46.06 -65.09 -12.09
CA ALA A 15 -45.25 -66.31 -12.09
C ALA A 15 -45.64 -67.26 -13.25
N GLY A 16 -44.77 -68.23 -13.57
CA GLY A 16 -45.13 -69.52 -14.21
C GLY A 16 -44.38 -69.84 -15.52
N VAL A 17 -44.05 -71.08 -15.93
CA VAL A 17 -44.15 -72.47 -15.41
C VAL A 17 -43.23 -73.37 -16.29
N ALA A 18 -42.58 -74.34 -15.64
CA ALA A 18 -42.08 -75.69 -16.00
C ALA A 18 -41.89 -76.25 -17.46
N ALA A 19 -40.70 -76.88 -17.63
CA ALA A 19 -40.35 -78.26 -18.10
C ALA A 19 -40.70 -78.78 -19.53
N PHE A 20 -39.68 -79.32 -20.26
CA PHE A 20 -39.48 -80.76 -20.62
C PHE A 20 -38.37 -80.98 -21.72
N THR A 21 -37.44 -81.91 -21.43
CA THR A 21 -36.70 -82.92 -22.27
C THR A 21 -36.28 -82.72 -23.75
N ALA A 22 -34.97 -82.94 -23.96
CA ALA A 22 -34.25 -83.82 -24.94
C ALA A 22 -34.64 -83.87 -26.45
N VAL A 23 -33.65 -83.71 -27.35
CA VAL A 23 -33.15 -84.68 -28.36
C VAL A 23 -32.12 -84.02 -29.32
N VAL A 24 -30.89 -84.57 -29.31
CA VAL A 24 -29.95 -84.94 -30.40
C VAL A 24 -29.95 -84.18 -31.76
N VAL A 25 -28.78 -83.58 -32.04
CA VAL A 25 -28.00 -83.43 -33.30
C VAL A 25 -28.65 -82.78 -34.53
N ALA A 26 -28.10 -81.61 -34.89
CA ALA A 26 -27.75 -81.29 -36.28
C ALA A 26 -26.42 -80.50 -36.29
N VAL A 27 -25.40 -81.12 -36.90
CA VAL A 27 -24.11 -80.51 -37.20
C VAL A 27 -24.30 -79.49 -38.31
N THR A 28 -23.99 -78.21 -38.04
CA THR A 28 -23.62 -77.27 -39.09
C THR A 28 -22.37 -76.51 -38.68
N TRP A 29 -21.34 -76.73 -39.50
CA TRP A 29 -20.03 -76.15 -39.47
C TRP A 29 -20.11 -74.63 -39.42
N SER A 30 -19.64 -74.03 -38.34
CA SER A 30 -19.15 -72.65 -38.34
C SER A 30 -17.68 -72.74 -37.99
N SER A 31 -16.89 -72.80 -39.04
CA SER A 31 -15.45 -72.57 -39.03
C SER A 31 -15.15 -71.30 -38.25
N VAL A 32 -14.22 -71.43 -37.29
CA VAL A 32 -13.56 -70.33 -36.61
C VAL A 32 -13.04 -69.37 -37.68
N THR A 33 -13.58 -68.17 -37.75
CA THR A 33 -12.86 -67.07 -38.40
C THR A 33 -11.94 -66.50 -37.33
N ASP A 34 -10.68 -66.92 -37.36
CA ASP A 34 -9.59 -66.21 -36.72
C ASP A 34 -9.44 -64.86 -37.41
N ALA A 35 -10.26 -63.89 -37.00
CA ALA A 35 -9.89 -62.48 -37.11
C ALA A 35 -9.14 -62.10 -35.82
N ALA A 36 -8.08 -62.86 -35.54
CA ALA A 36 -7.01 -62.39 -34.68
C ALA A 36 -6.15 -61.47 -35.55
N TRP A 37 -6.35 -60.16 -35.42
CA TRP A 37 -5.30 -59.22 -35.80
C TRP A 37 -4.20 -59.42 -34.77
N VAL A 38 -3.30 -60.37 -35.06
CA VAL A 38 -2.02 -60.42 -34.38
C VAL A 38 -1.26 -59.23 -34.95
N SER A 39 -1.44 -58.07 -34.35
CA SER A 39 -0.45 -57.01 -34.51
C SER A 39 0.83 -57.58 -33.93
N ASN A 40 1.74 -57.96 -34.82
CA ASN A 40 3.15 -58.04 -34.52
C ASN A 40 3.63 -56.62 -34.23
N GLU A 41 3.33 -56.14 -33.03
CA GLU A 41 4.03 -55.00 -32.47
C GLU A 41 5.48 -55.44 -32.32
N TRP A 42 6.34 -54.87 -33.15
CA TRP A 42 7.77 -55.09 -33.11
C TRP A 42 8.32 -54.45 -31.82
N VAL A 43 8.22 -55.16 -30.71
CA VAL A 43 9.04 -54.85 -29.53
C VAL A 43 10.44 -55.35 -29.84
N HIS A 44 11.33 -54.45 -30.23
CA HIS A 44 12.76 -54.71 -30.23
C HIS A 44 13.24 -54.86 -28.78
N ALA A 45 13.09 -56.07 -28.24
CA ALA A 45 13.73 -56.48 -27.00
C ALA A 45 15.23 -56.64 -27.24
N GLY A 46 15.97 -55.54 -27.05
CA GLY A 46 17.42 -55.47 -26.93
C GLY A 46 18.21 -55.83 -28.19
N ASP A 47 19.13 -54.96 -28.61
CA ASP A 47 20.44 -55.49 -28.98
C ASP A 47 21.57 -54.52 -28.69
N LEU A 48 22.69 -55.14 -28.37
CA LEU A 48 24.01 -54.60 -28.16
C LEU A 48 24.45 -53.80 -29.41
N ASP A 49 25.26 -52.76 -29.24
CA ASP A 49 25.69 -51.81 -30.29
C ASP A 49 24.64 -50.77 -30.73
N GLY A 50 24.37 -49.81 -29.84
CA GLY A 50 24.11 -48.40 -30.15
C GLY A 50 23.27 -48.08 -31.40
N GLN A 51 21.95 -47.95 -31.23
CA GLN A 51 21.06 -46.84 -31.65
C GLN A 51 19.59 -47.33 -31.78
N ALA A 52 18.67 -46.60 -31.14
CA ALA A 52 17.20 -46.56 -31.32
C ALA A 52 16.36 -47.85 -31.12
N GLY A 53 16.27 -48.34 -29.88
CA GLY A 53 15.06 -49.05 -29.41
C GLY A 53 14.04 -48.04 -28.87
N MET A 54 12.73 -48.39 -28.81
CA MET A 54 11.71 -47.57 -28.15
C MET A 54 12.19 -47.19 -26.74
N ARG A 55 12.65 -45.96 -26.55
CA ARG A 55 13.02 -45.43 -25.23
C ARG A 55 11.72 -45.12 -24.52
N THR A 56 11.20 -46.07 -23.75
CA THR A 56 10.20 -45.77 -22.73
C THR A 56 10.91 -44.90 -21.69
N VAL A 57 10.53 -43.63 -21.61
CA VAL A 57 11.14 -42.68 -20.70
C VAL A 57 10.75 -43.03 -19.27
N ASP A 58 11.61 -43.64 -18.46
CA ASP A 58 11.25 -44.07 -17.11
C ASP A 58 11.52 -42.96 -16.08
N CYS A 59 10.49 -42.45 -15.39
CA CYS A 59 10.66 -41.49 -14.29
C CYS A 59 11.41 -42.04 -13.08
N ALA A 60 11.63 -43.37 -12.99
CA ALA A 60 12.53 -43.97 -12.01
C ALA A 60 14.02 -43.87 -12.40
N ALA A 61 14.33 -43.54 -13.66
CA ALA A 61 15.68 -43.26 -14.16
C ALA A 61 15.66 -42.20 -15.30
N PRO A 62 15.23 -40.95 -15.01
CA PRO A 62 14.91 -39.97 -16.03
C PRO A 62 16.12 -39.18 -16.55
N ASP A 63 17.32 -39.44 -16.03
CA ASP A 63 18.55 -38.73 -16.38
C ASP A 63 18.77 -38.72 -17.90
N GLY A 64 18.91 -37.51 -18.46
CA GLY A 64 19.14 -37.30 -19.88
C GLY A 64 17.98 -37.72 -20.77
N ALA A 65 16.75 -37.71 -20.26
CA ALA A 65 15.54 -38.02 -21.04
C ALA A 65 14.72 -36.79 -21.40
N TYR A 66 14.93 -35.66 -20.72
CA TYR A 66 14.12 -34.46 -20.89
C TYR A 66 14.94 -33.21 -21.19
N ALA A 67 14.35 -32.34 -22.01
CA ALA A 67 14.71 -30.95 -22.10
C ALA A 67 13.79 -30.11 -21.22
N THR A 68 14.35 -29.21 -20.42
CA THR A 68 13.64 -28.42 -19.41
C THR A 68 14.15 -26.99 -19.37
N ARG A 69 13.37 -26.10 -18.74
CA ARG A 69 13.71 -24.68 -18.60
C ARG A 69 13.22 -24.12 -17.27
N GLY A 70 14.05 -23.29 -16.64
CA GLY A 70 13.71 -22.46 -15.49
C GLY A 70 14.26 -21.05 -15.67
N ASN A 71 13.41 -20.04 -15.50
CA ASN A 71 13.77 -18.63 -15.62
C ASN A 71 13.23 -17.80 -14.45
N GLY A 72 14.14 -17.23 -13.66
CA GLY A 72 13.81 -16.32 -12.56
C GLY A 72 14.23 -14.89 -12.89
N ARG A 73 13.29 -13.94 -12.74
CA ARG A 73 13.52 -12.54 -13.06
C ARG A 73 12.82 -11.57 -12.09
N VAL A 74 13.57 -10.65 -11.50
CA VAL A 74 13.01 -9.70 -10.53
C VAL A 74 12.15 -8.62 -11.20
N LEU A 75 12.58 -8.11 -12.36
CA LEU A 75 11.90 -7.05 -13.11
C LEU A 75 11.85 -7.40 -14.60
N SER A 76 10.66 -7.41 -15.19
CA SER A 76 10.43 -7.75 -16.61
C SER A 76 9.25 -6.97 -17.22
N GLY A 77 9.12 -7.00 -18.54
CA GLY A 77 8.03 -6.33 -19.28
C GLY A 77 8.50 -5.14 -20.12
N SER A 78 7.69 -4.08 -20.23
CA SER A 78 7.98 -2.91 -21.06
C SER A 78 7.61 -1.62 -20.35
N ALA A 79 8.35 -0.54 -20.58
CA ALA A 79 8.01 0.79 -20.08
C ALA A 79 8.45 1.86 -21.08
N LEU A 80 7.54 2.78 -21.43
CA LEU A 80 7.83 3.93 -22.31
C LEU A 80 8.43 3.53 -23.66
N GLY A 81 7.92 2.44 -24.25
CA GLY A 81 8.43 1.89 -25.51
C GLY A 81 9.79 1.18 -25.40
N ILE A 82 10.37 1.08 -24.20
CA ILE A 82 11.56 0.27 -23.92
C ILE A 82 11.10 -1.11 -23.48
N ASP A 83 11.56 -2.13 -24.19
CA ASP A 83 11.39 -3.53 -23.77
C ASP A 83 12.47 -3.88 -22.73
N LEU A 84 12.07 -3.95 -21.46
CA LEU A 84 12.93 -4.35 -20.36
C LEU A 84 13.45 -5.76 -20.60
N ASP A 85 12.74 -6.59 -21.36
CA ASP A 85 13.15 -7.96 -21.60
C ASP A 85 14.43 -8.09 -22.43
N THR A 86 14.79 -7.04 -23.16
CA THR A 86 16.01 -6.98 -23.99
C THR A 86 17.22 -6.39 -23.27
N LEU A 87 17.03 -5.78 -22.09
CA LEU A 87 18.09 -5.08 -21.37
C LEU A 87 18.91 -6.04 -20.52
N ALA A 88 20.22 -6.09 -20.80
CA ALA A 88 21.17 -6.97 -20.11
C ALA A 88 21.20 -6.77 -18.58
N GLN A 89 20.84 -5.58 -18.10
CA GLN A 89 20.96 -5.20 -16.68
C GLN A 89 19.79 -5.64 -15.84
N VAL A 90 18.61 -5.80 -16.44
CA VAL A 90 17.42 -6.40 -15.82
C VAL A 90 17.20 -7.84 -16.28
N THR A 91 18.16 -8.41 -17.02
CA THR A 91 18.09 -9.81 -17.45
C THR A 91 18.16 -10.72 -16.23
N GLY A 92 17.22 -11.66 -16.16
CA GLY A 92 17.13 -12.67 -15.11
C GLY A 92 18.21 -13.74 -15.19
N VAL A 93 17.93 -14.89 -14.58
CA VAL A 93 18.66 -16.13 -14.84
C VAL A 93 17.75 -17.06 -15.60
N GLU A 94 18.14 -17.40 -16.81
CA GLU A 94 17.53 -18.47 -17.58
C GLU A 94 18.48 -19.66 -17.61
N THR A 95 17.98 -20.82 -17.20
CA THR A 95 18.67 -22.09 -17.33
C THR A 95 17.82 -22.99 -18.22
N THR A 96 18.41 -23.53 -19.28
CA THR A 96 17.82 -24.57 -20.12
C THR A 96 18.65 -25.84 -20.01
N ASN A 97 18.03 -26.99 -20.19
CA ASN A 97 18.73 -28.26 -20.30
C ASN A 97 18.25 -28.93 -21.58
N ASP A 98 19.15 -29.32 -22.46
CA ASP A 98 18.84 -30.07 -23.68
C ASP A 98 18.81 -31.60 -23.42
N GLY A 99 18.93 -31.96 -22.15
CA GLY A 99 19.05 -33.30 -21.62
C GLY A 99 20.42 -33.95 -21.77
N SER A 100 21.42 -33.18 -22.22
CA SER A 100 22.83 -33.55 -22.08
C SER A 100 23.54 -32.72 -21.02
N ARG A 101 23.21 -31.44 -20.92
CA ARG A 101 23.76 -30.49 -19.95
C ARG A 101 22.86 -29.28 -19.78
N ALA A 102 22.95 -28.65 -18.62
CA ALA A 102 22.40 -27.31 -18.44
C ALA A 102 23.23 -26.24 -19.16
N GLN A 103 22.52 -25.29 -19.76
CA GLN A 103 23.02 -24.07 -20.36
C GLN A 103 22.40 -22.89 -19.60
N VAL A 104 23.19 -21.85 -19.33
CA VAL A 104 22.76 -20.71 -18.51
C VAL A 104 22.99 -19.39 -19.21
N SER A 105 22.03 -18.48 -19.07
CA SER A 105 22.10 -17.09 -19.52
C SER A 105 21.67 -16.15 -18.38
N PRO A 106 22.45 -15.10 -18.06
CA PRO A 106 23.75 -14.78 -18.63
C PRO A 106 24.83 -15.77 -18.16
N GLY A 107 25.87 -15.98 -18.97
CA GLY A 107 26.99 -16.87 -18.62
C GLY A 107 27.83 -16.41 -17.41
N THR A 108 27.51 -15.25 -16.83
CA THR A 108 28.09 -14.73 -15.58
C THR A 108 27.35 -15.21 -14.33
N ALA A 109 26.24 -15.94 -14.47
CA ALA A 109 25.51 -16.51 -13.35
C ALA A 109 26.39 -17.47 -12.54
N THR A 110 26.16 -17.50 -11.23
CA THR A 110 26.88 -18.35 -10.28
C THR A 110 26.21 -19.72 -10.21
N ASP A 111 26.99 -20.78 -10.36
CA ASP A 111 26.56 -22.17 -10.19
C ASP A 111 26.19 -22.43 -8.72
N SER A 112 24.96 -22.89 -8.51
CA SER A 112 24.38 -23.25 -7.21
C SER A 112 24.30 -24.76 -6.98
N GLY A 113 24.76 -25.58 -7.92
CA GLY A 113 24.66 -27.04 -7.93
C GLY A 113 23.36 -27.55 -8.55
N GLU A 114 23.34 -28.85 -8.90
CA GLU A 114 22.16 -29.56 -9.46
C GLU A 114 21.53 -28.86 -10.67
N ASP A 115 22.36 -28.40 -11.61
CA ASP A 115 21.92 -27.64 -12.79
C ASP A 115 21.13 -26.36 -12.44
N GLY A 116 21.37 -25.79 -11.26
CA GLY A 116 20.79 -24.54 -10.78
C GLY A 116 21.79 -23.38 -10.77
N TYR A 117 21.32 -22.18 -11.09
CA TYR A 117 22.15 -21.00 -11.23
C TYR A 117 21.50 -19.77 -10.60
N SER A 118 22.32 -18.84 -10.11
CA SER A 118 21.87 -17.58 -9.50
C SER A 118 22.58 -16.35 -10.06
N ASN A 119 21.86 -15.23 -10.23
CA ASN A 119 22.42 -13.96 -10.70
C ASN A 119 21.70 -12.79 -10.00
N PRO A 120 22.17 -12.38 -8.81
CA PRO A 120 21.58 -11.26 -8.10
C PRO A 120 21.51 -9.99 -8.96
N LEU A 121 20.39 -9.27 -8.91
CA LEU A 121 20.21 -8.02 -9.67
C LEU A 121 21.08 -6.90 -9.07
N ASN A 122 21.90 -6.27 -9.91
CA ASN A 122 22.73 -5.14 -9.49
C ASN A 122 22.06 -3.80 -9.85
N VAL A 123 21.37 -3.22 -8.87
CA VAL A 123 20.64 -1.94 -9.00
C VAL A 123 21.54 -0.73 -9.30
N VAL A 124 22.81 -0.76 -8.87
CA VAL A 124 23.78 0.33 -9.13
C VAL A 124 24.12 0.42 -10.62
N VAL A 125 24.16 -0.72 -11.32
CA VAL A 125 24.42 -0.76 -12.76
C VAL A 125 23.20 -0.31 -13.57
N LEU A 126 21.98 -0.53 -13.05
CA LEU A 126 20.74 -0.06 -13.68
C LEU A 126 20.66 1.47 -13.72
N GLN A 127 20.95 2.13 -12.61
CA GLN A 127 20.87 3.59 -12.52
C GLN A 127 21.97 4.31 -13.31
N ALA A 128 23.13 3.66 -13.47
CA ALA A 128 24.24 4.21 -14.27
C ALA A 128 23.95 4.27 -15.77
N LEU A 129 22.85 3.67 -16.25
CA LEU A 129 22.49 3.64 -17.65
C LEU A 129 21.62 4.80 -18.12
N GLU A 130 21.30 5.76 -17.24
CA GLU A 130 20.48 6.94 -17.56
C GLU A 130 19.25 6.54 -18.40
N LEU A 131 18.65 5.38 -18.08
CA LEU A 131 17.34 5.06 -18.63
C LEU A 131 16.40 6.12 -18.04
N ASP A 132 15.60 6.81 -18.86
CA ASP A 132 14.56 7.74 -18.38
C ASP A 132 13.63 7.09 -17.33
N LEU A 133 13.67 5.76 -17.24
CA LEU A 133 13.11 4.96 -16.16
C LEU A 133 13.61 5.33 -14.77
N THR A 134 14.75 5.99 -14.55
CA THR A 134 15.17 6.41 -13.20
C THR A 134 14.34 7.56 -12.64
N GLU A 135 13.73 8.37 -13.51
CA GLU A 135 12.80 9.42 -13.10
C GLU A 135 11.42 8.84 -12.75
N VAL A 136 11.07 7.70 -13.37
CA VAL A 136 9.78 7.03 -13.20
C VAL A 136 9.81 5.90 -12.17
N LEU A 137 10.76 4.98 -12.25
CA LEU A 137 10.94 3.81 -11.37
C LEU A 137 12.26 3.92 -10.60
N GLN A 138 12.16 4.24 -9.32
CA GLN A 138 13.29 4.34 -8.41
C GLN A 138 13.49 3.04 -7.65
N LEU A 139 14.54 2.29 -7.97
CA LEU A 139 14.94 1.12 -7.19
C LEU A 139 15.84 1.55 -6.02
N PRO A 140 15.70 0.95 -4.83
CA PRO A 140 16.50 1.32 -3.67
C PRO A 140 17.97 0.98 -3.91
N LEU A 141 18.83 1.94 -3.56
CA LEU A 141 20.27 1.84 -3.71
C LEU A 141 20.95 1.08 -2.58
N ASP A 142 20.25 0.90 -1.46
CA ASP A 142 20.81 0.28 -0.28
C ASP A 142 20.48 -1.21 -0.24
N ASN A 143 21.52 -2.04 -0.16
CA ASN A 143 21.42 -3.48 0.02
C ASN A 143 21.51 -3.89 1.51
N SER A 144 21.49 -2.93 2.44
CA SER A 144 21.59 -3.16 3.87
C SER A 144 20.44 -4.01 4.44
N THR A 145 19.29 -4.02 3.77
CA THR A 145 18.11 -4.83 4.12
C THR A 145 18.08 -6.18 3.37
N GLY A 146 18.89 -6.36 2.32
CA GLY A 146 19.10 -7.61 1.58
C GLY A 146 19.36 -7.41 0.07
N VAL A 147 19.28 -8.50 -0.70
CA VAL A 147 19.69 -8.57 -2.11
C VAL A 147 18.54 -9.10 -2.98
N LEU A 148 18.36 -8.52 -4.17
CA LEU A 148 17.41 -9.02 -5.17
C LEU A 148 17.98 -10.28 -5.85
N GLY A 149 17.48 -11.45 -5.43
CA GLY A 149 17.90 -12.76 -5.92
C GLY A 149 17.13 -13.16 -7.18
N GLN A 150 17.83 -13.81 -8.11
CA GLN A 150 17.27 -14.43 -9.31
C GLN A 150 17.87 -15.82 -9.44
N TYR A 151 17.02 -16.82 -9.66
CA TYR A 151 17.37 -18.24 -9.71
C TYR A 151 16.64 -18.97 -10.82
N GLY A 152 17.34 -19.84 -11.51
CA GLY A 152 16.77 -20.78 -12.47
C GLY A 152 17.46 -22.14 -12.37
N GLN A 153 16.69 -23.20 -12.56
CA GLN A 153 17.14 -24.58 -12.55
C GLN A 153 16.43 -25.37 -13.64
N ALA A 154 17.19 -26.14 -14.40
CA ALA A 154 16.69 -27.02 -15.43
C ALA A 154 17.48 -28.33 -15.40
N GLN A 155 16.83 -29.41 -14.96
CA GLN A 155 17.45 -30.73 -14.90
C GLN A 155 17.04 -31.58 -16.09
N SER A 156 17.94 -32.48 -16.51
CA SER A 156 17.67 -33.44 -17.57
C SER A 156 16.65 -34.53 -17.19
N THR A 157 16.22 -34.54 -15.93
CA THR A 157 15.26 -35.46 -15.32
C THR A 157 13.80 -35.07 -15.56
N GLY A 158 13.54 -33.88 -16.12
CA GLY A 158 12.18 -33.33 -16.24
C GLY A 158 11.83 -32.32 -15.15
N LEU A 159 12.66 -32.20 -14.11
CA LEU A 159 12.50 -31.20 -13.05
C LEU A 159 12.99 -29.82 -13.50
N SER A 160 12.18 -28.81 -13.24
CA SER A 160 12.57 -27.41 -13.40
C SER A 160 12.06 -26.56 -12.24
N SER A 161 12.84 -25.54 -11.87
CA SER A 161 12.46 -24.59 -10.85
C SER A 161 12.99 -23.20 -11.17
N ALA A 162 12.25 -22.18 -10.81
CA ALA A 162 12.64 -20.79 -10.95
C ALA A 162 12.17 -19.98 -9.75
N GLY A 163 12.91 -18.93 -9.44
CA GLY A 163 12.56 -18.02 -8.36
C GLY A 163 13.18 -16.65 -8.56
N ALA A 164 12.45 -15.61 -8.17
CA ALA A 164 12.96 -14.26 -8.15
C ALA A 164 12.29 -13.45 -7.04
N GLY A 165 13.08 -12.59 -6.39
CA GLY A 165 12.54 -11.74 -5.34
C GLY A 165 13.60 -11.22 -4.39
N PHE A 166 13.14 -10.64 -3.29
CA PHE A 166 14.02 -10.11 -2.26
C PHE A 166 14.51 -11.19 -1.30
N VAL A 167 15.82 -11.28 -1.10
CA VAL A 167 16.48 -12.22 -0.19
C VAL A 167 17.14 -11.43 0.94
N ASP A 168 16.82 -11.73 2.19
CA ASP A 168 17.38 -11.04 3.35
C ASP A 168 18.82 -11.49 3.68
N GLY A 169 19.45 -10.81 4.64
CA GLY A 169 20.81 -11.12 5.10
C GLY A 169 20.98 -12.49 5.77
N THR A 170 19.91 -13.25 5.98
CA THR A 170 19.96 -14.64 6.47
C THR A 170 19.86 -15.67 5.35
N GLY A 171 19.71 -15.22 4.09
CA GLY A 171 19.52 -16.08 2.93
C GLY A 171 18.07 -16.57 2.77
N ALA A 172 17.13 -16.05 3.56
CA ALA A 172 15.71 -16.35 3.42
C ALA A 172 15.03 -15.34 2.49
N ILE A 173 14.02 -15.79 1.74
CA ILE A 173 13.08 -14.88 1.07
C ILE A 173 12.19 -14.30 2.19
N SER A 174 12.36 -13.01 2.48
CA SER A 174 11.72 -12.35 3.62
C SER A 174 10.65 -11.39 3.13
N VAL A 175 9.40 -11.76 3.37
CA VAL A 175 8.20 -11.14 2.79
C VAL A 175 7.02 -11.08 3.77
N LYS A 176 7.24 -11.34 5.07
CA LYS A 176 6.17 -11.16 6.06
C LYS A 176 5.86 -9.66 6.21
N PRO A 177 4.61 -9.26 6.52
CA PRO A 177 4.27 -7.84 6.71
C PRO A 177 4.75 -7.29 8.09
N GLY A 178 4.94 -5.97 8.20
CA GLY A 178 5.29 -5.22 9.43
C GLY A 178 6.31 -4.06 9.23
N GLY A 179 6.91 -3.54 10.31
CA GLY A 179 7.92 -2.45 10.22
C GLY A 179 9.36 -2.96 10.01
N GLY A 180 10.07 -2.42 9.02
CA GLY A 180 11.49 -2.73 8.75
C GLY A 180 11.77 -3.68 7.59
N TYR A 181 10.82 -3.84 6.66
CA TYR A 181 11.00 -4.68 5.46
C TYR A 181 11.67 -3.92 4.31
N PRO A 182 12.36 -4.66 3.44
CA PRO A 182 12.95 -4.09 2.24
C PRO A 182 11.88 -3.61 1.26
N GLN A 183 12.06 -2.39 0.76
CA GLN A 183 11.30 -1.83 -0.35
C GLN A 183 11.90 -2.34 -1.67
N LEU A 184 11.06 -2.67 -2.65
CA LEU A 184 11.53 -3.04 -3.99
C LEU A 184 11.80 -1.80 -4.85
N GLY A 185 10.96 -0.76 -4.72
CA GLY A 185 11.12 0.50 -5.41
C GLY A 185 9.87 1.38 -5.37
N THR A 186 10.00 2.58 -5.92
CA THR A 186 8.93 3.58 -6.01
C THR A 186 8.67 3.90 -7.47
N LEU A 187 7.42 3.79 -7.90
CA LEU A 187 6.95 4.18 -9.23
C LEU A 187 6.24 5.53 -9.15
N ARG A 188 6.77 6.57 -9.78
CA ARG A 188 6.17 7.90 -9.86
C ARG A 188 5.15 7.95 -10.99
N LEU A 189 3.87 7.87 -10.65
CA LEU A 189 2.78 7.84 -11.62
C LEU A 189 2.60 9.18 -12.32
N SER A 190 2.83 10.31 -11.66
CA SER A 190 2.78 11.64 -12.30
C SER A 190 3.75 11.75 -13.47
N SER A 191 5.04 11.49 -13.22
CA SER A 191 6.10 11.57 -14.22
C SER A 191 5.87 10.55 -15.34
N LEU A 192 5.34 9.37 -14.99
CA LEU A 192 4.99 8.36 -15.97
C LEU A 192 3.86 8.83 -16.88
N LEU A 193 2.74 9.26 -16.33
CA LEU A 193 1.58 9.69 -17.11
C LEU A 193 1.91 10.93 -17.93
N ASP A 194 2.66 11.89 -17.39
CA ASP A 194 3.14 13.06 -18.12
C ASP A 194 3.99 12.67 -19.33
N SER A 195 4.88 11.67 -19.17
CA SER A 195 5.70 11.15 -20.26
C SER A 195 4.90 10.45 -21.36
N LEU A 196 3.72 9.93 -21.00
CA LEU A 196 2.72 9.34 -21.92
C LEU A 196 1.79 10.41 -22.52
N GLY A 197 1.94 11.69 -22.13
CA GLY A 197 1.10 12.79 -22.60
C GLY A 197 -0.23 12.94 -21.84
N TYR A 198 -0.37 12.29 -20.70
CA TYR A 198 -1.49 12.42 -19.77
C TYR A 198 -1.09 13.34 -18.61
N ASP A 199 -1.48 14.60 -18.69
CA ASP A 199 -1.19 15.59 -17.64
C ASP A 199 -2.16 15.41 -16.46
N LEU A 200 -1.68 14.76 -15.40
CA LEU A 200 -2.44 14.57 -14.15
C LEU A 200 -2.87 15.90 -13.53
N GLY A 201 -2.08 16.97 -13.69
CA GLY A 201 -2.41 18.31 -13.21
C GLY A 201 -3.61 18.94 -13.93
N THR A 202 -3.96 18.48 -15.14
CA THR A 202 -5.20 18.87 -15.83
C THR A 202 -6.41 18.00 -15.46
N VAL A 203 -6.16 16.77 -14.99
CA VAL A 203 -7.21 15.80 -14.63
C VAL A 203 -7.59 15.91 -13.14
N LEU A 204 -6.63 16.18 -12.26
CA LEU A 204 -6.79 16.11 -10.80
C LEU A 204 -6.24 17.39 -10.15
N SER A 205 -7.10 18.41 -10.04
CA SER A 205 -6.73 19.65 -9.34
C SER A 205 -6.51 19.37 -7.85
N GLY A 206 -5.36 19.79 -7.29
CA GLY A 206 -5.07 19.64 -5.87
C GLY A 206 -4.11 18.48 -5.52
N VAL A 207 -3.55 17.83 -6.54
CA VAL A 207 -2.47 16.85 -6.40
C VAL A 207 -1.23 17.34 -7.16
N ALA A 208 -0.07 17.24 -6.52
CA ALA A 208 1.22 17.58 -7.09
C ALA A 208 1.94 16.35 -7.66
N ASP A 209 1.86 15.22 -6.97
CA ASP A 209 2.45 13.94 -7.39
C ASP A 209 1.63 12.78 -6.81
N VAL A 210 1.68 11.63 -7.48
CA VAL A 210 1.22 10.34 -6.98
C VAL A 210 2.33 9.32 -7.24
N SER A 211 2.72 8.59 -6.21
CA SER A 211 3.70 7.52 -6.31
C SER A 211 3.18 6.21 -5.71
N LEU A 212 3.64 5.09 -6.27
CA LEU A 212 3.41 3.74 -5.77
C LEU A 212 4.71 3.19 -5.21
N GLU A 213 4.74 3.02 -3.90
CA GLU A 213 5.80 2.34 -3.19
C GLU A 213 5.52 0.84 -3.13
N ILE A 214 6.42 0.06 -3.72
CA ILE A 214 6.27 -1.38 -3.81
C ILE A 214 7.18 -2.02 -2.77
N GLY A 215 6.59 -2.81 -1.89
CA GLY A 215 7.32 -3.60 -0.90
C GLY A 215 8.09 -4.77 -1.52
N ALA A 216 8.76 -5.57 -0.70
CA ALA A 216 9.41 -6.80 -1.13
C ALA A 216 8.43 -7.74 -1.84
N VAL A 217 8.86 -8.31 -2.96
CA VAL A 217 8.11 -9.29 -3.73
C VAL A 217 8.93 -10.55 -3.93
N ALA A 218 8.26 -11.68 -4.11
CA ALA A 218 8.87 -12.90 -4.58
C ALA A 218 7.89 -13.77 -5.37
N GLY A 219 8.36 -14.37 -6.45
CA GLY A 219 7.65 -15.41 -7.19
C GLY A 219 8.52 -16.66 -7.30
N ARG A 220 7.88 -17.83 -7.24
CA ARG A 220 8.52 -19.13 -7.38
C ARG A 220 7.64 -20.05 -8.21
N ALA A 221 8.26 -20.79 -9.11
CA ALA A 221 7.60 -21.86 -9.84
C ALA A 221 8.46 -23.13 -9.82
N SER A 222 7.82 -24.29 -9.75
CA SER A 222 8.46 -25.59 -10.00
C SER A 222 7.54 -26.51 -10.78
N LEU A 223 8.11 -27.29 -11.67
CA LEU A 223 7.40 -28.25 -12.50
C LEU A 223 8.14 -29.59 -12.52
N ASP A 224 7.43 -30.67 -12.19
CA ASP A 224 7.83 -32.04 -12.51
C ASP A 224 7.26 -32.46 -13.87
N GLY A 225 8.02 -32.17 -14.92
CA GLY A 225 7.62 -32.51 -16.27
C GLY A 225 7.75 -34.00 -16.59
N CYS A 226 8.44 -34.79 -15.75
CA CYS A 226 8.50 -36.24 -15.93
C CYS A 226 7.13 -36.83 -15.64
N ASP A 227 6.60 -36.56 -14.45
CA ASP A 227 5.30 -37.06 -14.00
C ASP A 227 4.16 -36.49 -14.87
N TYR A 228 4.25 -35.21 -15.27
CA TYR A 228 3.30 -34.61 -16.22
C TYR A 228 3.20 -35.40 -17.54
N MET A 229 4.36 -35.73 -18.16
CA MET A 229 4.41 -36.50 -19.40
C MET A 229 3.90 -37.94 -19.25
N TRP A 230 3.84 -38.45 -18.03
CA TRP A 230 3.28 -39.76 -17.68
C TRP A 230 1.79 -39.71 -17.31
N GLY A 231 1.14 -38.55 -17.49
CA GLY A 231 -0.30 -38.39 -17.34
C GLY A 231 -0.76 -37.96 -15.95
N ALA A 232 0.15 -37.42 -15.14
CA ALA A 232 -0.25 -36.64 -13.96
C ALA A 232 -1.01 -35.38 -14.41
N ASP A 233 -2.00 -34.98 -13.62
CA ASP A 233 -2.68 -33.71 -13.85
C ASP A 233 -1.71 -32.56 -13.53
N ILE A 234 -1.79 -31.47 -14.30
CA ILE A 234 -0.83 -30.36 -14.16
C ILE A 234 -0.83 -29.74 -12.74
N GLU A 235 -1.99 -29.74 -12.07
CA GLU A 235 -2.15 -29.23 -10.71
C GLU A 235 -1.37 -30.02 -9.65
N ASP A 236 -1.04 -31.29 -9.93
CA ASP A 236 -0.31 -32.15 -9.00
C ASP A 236 1.22 -32.00 -9.13
N VAL A 237 1.69 -31.40 -10.23
CA VAL A 237 3.11 -31.36 -10.62
C VAL A 237 3.64 -29.95 -10.88
N LEU A 238 2.75 -28.94 -10.92
CA LEU A 238 3.08 -27.53 -11.06
C LEU A 238 2.77 -26.79 -9.75
N ASP A 239 3.82 -26.35 -9.07
CA ASP A 239 3.71 -25.44 -7.93
C ASP A 239 4.02 -24.01 -8.38
N ARG A 240 3.10 -23.07 -8.09
CA ARG A 240 3.29 -21.63 -8.28
C ARG A 240 3.01 -20.92 -6.97
N GLU A 241 4.00 -20.20 -6.48
CA GLU A 241 3.93 -19.43 -5.24
C GLU A 241 4.28 -17.98 -5.53
N TYR A 242 3.63 -17.08 -4.80
CA TYR A 242 3.92 -15.66 -4.83
C TYR A 242 3.83 -15.07 -3.44
N LEU A 243 4.59 -14.00 -3.22
CA LEU A 243 4.61 -13.25 -2.00
C LEU A 243 4.76 -11.75 -2.31
N ALA A 244 3.95 -10.93 -1.67
CA ALA A 244 4.01 -9.46 -1.72
C ALA A 244 3.90 -8.91 -0.29
N ALA A 245 4.90 -8.13 0.13
CA ALA A 245 4.97 -7.56 1.47
C ALA A 245 3.98 -6.41 1.68
N GLY A 246 3.71 -5.63 0.63
CA GLY A 246 2.79 -4.51 0.65
C GLY A 246 2.89 -3.63 -0.58
N LEU A 247 1.89 -2.78 -0.73
CA LEU A 247 1.84 -1.72 -1.73
C LEU A 247 1.29 -0.48 -1.03
N VAL A 248 1.95 0.65 -1.26
CA VAL A 248 1.53 1.91 -0.66
C VAL A 248 1.43 2.98 -1.73
N THR A 249 0.30 3.68 -1.76
CA THR A 249 0.11 4.87 -2.58
C THR A 249 0.44 6.09 -1.76
N GLU A 250 1.34 6.94 -2.24
CA GLU A 250 1.65 8.23 -1.64
C GLU A 250 1.19 9.35 -2.57
N ILE A 251 0.44 10.30 -2.02
CA ILE A 251 -0.13 11.45 -2.73
C ILE A 251 0.46 12.72 -2.13
N ASP A 252 1.16 13.51 -2.95
CA ASP A 252 1.59 14.85 -2.58
C ASP A 252 0.44 15.83 -2.82
N SER A 253 -0.10 16.43 -1.76
CA SER A 253 -1.25 17.33 -1.86
C SER A 253 -0.92 18.73 -1.31
N PRO A 254 -0.87 19.76 -2.18
CA PRO A 254 -0.78 21.16 -1.75
C PRO A 254 -1.91 21.58 -0.79
N THR A 255 -3.05 20.91 -0.84
CA THR A 255 -4.19 21.15 0.05
C THR A 255 -3.84 20.80 1.50
N VAL A 256 -3.14 19.68 1.74
CA VAL A 256 -2.63 19.33 3.08
C VAL A 256 -1.64 20.39 3.59
N GLY A 257 -0.77 20.88 2.72
CA GLY A 257 0.13 22.00 3.05
C GLY A 257 -0.60 23.30 3.40
N THR A 258 -1.79 23.52 2.83
CA THR A 258 -2.65 24.67 3.18
C THR A 258 -3.26 24.51 4.57
N LEU A 259 -3.69 23.30 4.96
CA LEU A 259 -4.17 23.00 6.31
C LEU A 259 -3.10 23.30 7.38
N SER A 260 -1.85 22.88 7.13
CA SER A 260 -0.72 23.19 8.00
C SER A 260 -0.46 24.69 8.13
N GLN A 261 -0.56 25.44 7.02
CA GLN A 261 -0.43 26.90 7.02
C GLN A 261 -1.57 27.58 7.80
N THR A 262 -2.80 27.05 7.73
CA THR A 262 -3.95 27.54 8.51
C THR A 262 -3.68 27.42 10.01
N VAL A 263 -3.19 26.27 10.49
CA VAL A 263 -2.83 26.08 11.91
C VAL A 263 -1.66 26.99 12.31
N SER A 264 -0.67 27.16 11.44
CA SER A 264 0.45 28.11 11.68
C SER A 264 -0.03 29.57 11.75
N GLY A 265 -1.04 29.92 10.95
CA GLY A 265 -1.73 31.21 10.99
C GLY A 265 -2.49 31.42 12.30
N LEU A 266 -3.09 30.36 12.85
CA LEU A 266 -3.76 30.39 14.15
C LEU A 266 -2.77 30.69 15.28
N VAL A 267 -1.61 30.00 15.30
CA VAL A 267 -0.51 30.27 16.24
C VAL A 267 -0.04 31.72 16.13
N THR A 268 0.08 32.25 14.92
CA THR A 268 0.48 33.65 14.68
C THR A 268 -0.58 34.63 15.19
N THR A 269 -1.85 34.34 14.99
CA THR A 269 -2.97 35.17 15.44
C THR A 269 -3.05 35.22 16.97
N LEU A 270 -2.94 34.08 17.63
CA LEU A 270 -2.93 33.98 19.09
C LEU A 270 -1.70 34.68 19.70
N ASN A 271 -0.50 34.45 19.16
CA ASN A 271 0.70 35.16 19.58
C ASN A 271 0.58 36.68 19.36
N GLY A 272 -0.01 37.11 18.25
CA GLY A 272 -0.27 38.52 17.96
C GLY A 272 -1.24 39.15 18.95
N ALA A 273 -2.28 38.41 19.37
CA ALA A 273 -3.22 38.85 20.40
C ALA A 273 -2.53 39.06 21.75
N VAL A 274 -1.71 38.08 22.18
CA VAL A 274 -0.95 38.13 23.44
C VAL A 274 0.12 39.23 23.41
N ALA A 275 0.86 39.37 22.31
CA ALA A 275 1.82 40.46 22.13
C ALA A 275 1.13 41.83 22.08
N GLY A 276 -0.07 41.90 21.50
CA GLY A 276 -0.93 43.08 21.50
C GLY A 276 -1.32 43.52 22.91
N LEU A 277 -1.46 42.58 23.85
CA LEU A 277 -1.73 42.85 25.26
C LEU A 277 -0.54 43.56 25.94
N VAL A 278 0.69 43.12 25.67
CA VAL A 278 1.91 43.71 26.26
C VAL A 278 2.30 45.02 25.57
N GLY A 279 2.11 45.11 24.25
CA GLY A 279 2.60 46.22 23.42
C GLY A 279 1.65 47.40 23.23
N ASN A 280 0.34 47.25 23.45
CA ASN A 280 -0.61 48.36 23.27
C ASN A 280 -0.70 49.25 24.52
N GLY A 281 -0.03 50.40 24.47
CA GLY A 281 -0.28 51.50 25.42
C GLY A 281 -1.74 51.99 25.43
N GLY A 282 -2.53 51.67 24.41
CA GLY A 282 -3.98 51.90 24.36
C GLY A 282 -4.77 51.11 25.40
N VAL A 283 -4.40 49.86 25.67
CA VAL A 283 -5.06 49.00 26.68
C VAL A 283 -4.85 49.58 28.08
N ALA A 284 -3.60 49.96 28.39
CA ALA A 284 -3.27 50.65 29.63
C ALA A 284 -4.04 51.99 29.78
N SER A 285 -4.30 52.68 28.66
CA SER A 285 -5.07 53.93 28.63
C SER A 285 -6.58 53.72 28.81
N GLU A 286 -7.14 52.63 28.27
CA GLU A 286 -8.56 52.25 28.47
C GLU A 286 -8.82 51.77 29.89
N LEU A 287 -7.95 50.91 30.44
CA LEU A 287 -7.99 50.50 31.84
C LEU A 287 -7.96 51.71 32.78
N LEU A 288 -7.08 52.68 32.47
CA LEU A 288 -6.99 53.92 33.22
C LEU A 288 -8.27 54.76 33.10
N THR A 289 -8.79 54.93 31.89
CA THR A 289 -10.01 55.72 31.64
C THR A 289 -11.21 55.12 32.36
N GLY A 290 -11.36 53.80 32.33
CA GLY A 290 -12.43 53.12 33.06
C GLY A 290 -12.25 53.23 34.56
N LEU A 291 -11.02 53.09 35.09
CA LEU A 291 -10.76 53.18 36.54
C LEU A 291 -11.05 54.58 37.09
N LEU A 292 -10.72 55.62 36.31
CA LEU A 292 -11.08 57.00 36.61
C LEU A 292 -12.59 57.25 36.53
N GLY A 293 -13.33 56.48 35.71
CA GLY A 293 -14.79 56.58 35.62
C GLY A 293 -15.51 56.00 36.85
N VAL A 294 -14.93 55.00 37.52
CA VAL A 294 -15.48 54.39 38.74
C VAL A 294 -15.21 55.24 39.98
N VAL A 295 -14.13 56.02 39.94
CA VAL A 295 -13.60 56.73 41.10
C VAL A 295 -13.70 58.23 40.89
N ASP A 296 -14.77 58.84 41.42
CA ASP A 296 -15.02 60.29 41.45
C ASP A 296 -14.08 61.00 42.46
N LEU A 297 -12.78 60.77 42.32
CA LEU A 297 -11.72 61.43 43.08
C LEU A 297 -11.07 62.45 42.15
N GLY A 298 -11.26 63.75 42.43
CA GLY A 298 -10.71 64.83 41.61
C GLY A 298 -9.21 64.70 41.30
N VAL A 299 -8.80 65.28 40.16
CA VAL A 299 -7.43 65.35 39.58
C VAL A 299 -6.50 64.21 40.05
N VAL A 300 -6.62 63.05 39.41
CA VAL A 300 -5.68 61.93 39.52
C VAL A 300 -4.54 62.15 38.53
N SER A 301 -3.29 61.86 38.94
CA SER A 301 -2.13 61.90 38.04
C SER A 301 -1.40 60.55 38.10
N THR A 302 -1.51 59.74 37.05
CA THR A 302 -0.83 58.45 37.00
C THR A 302 0.62 58.60 36.53
N SER A 303 1.49 57.76 37.08
CA SER A 303 2.93 57.81 36.82
C SER A 303 3.43 56.61 36.03
N GLN A 304 2.74 55.45 36.09
CA GLN A 304 3.14 54.25 35.36
C GLN A 304 1.99 53.23 35.25
N SER A 305 1.64 52.84 34.03
CA SER A 305 0.69 51.75 33.75
C SER A 305 1.36 50.84 32.73
N GLU A 306 1.79 49.65 33.13
CA GLU A 306 2.52 48.75 32.25
C GLU A 306 2.01 47.32 32.41
N ILE A 307 1.62 46.72 31.29
CA ILE A 307 1.43 45.28 31.21
C ILE A 307 2.84 44.71 31.06
N THR A 308 3.28 43.93 32.04
CA THR A 308 4.68 43.51 32.17
C THR A 308 4.95 42.20 31.43
N GLY A 309 3.93 41.38 31.23
CA GLY A 309 4.01 40.18 30.40
C GLY A 309 2.65 39.52 30.17
N ALA A 310 2.54 38.79 29.08
CA ALA A 310 1.45 37.84 28.85
C ALA A 310 2.08 36.63 28.15
N THR A 311 1.77 35.43 28.64
CA THR A 311 2.38 34.19 28.16
C THR A 311 1.31 33.18 27.81
N ILE A 312 1.38 32.66 26.59
CA ILE A 312 0.57 31.54 26.10
C ILE A 312 1.53 30.45 25.62
N ASP A 313 1.22 29.19 25.93
CA ASP A 313 1.94 28.05 25.38
C ASP A 313 1.18 27.51 24.17
N LEU A 314 1.76 27.66 22.99
CA LEU A 314 1.19 27.20 21.72
C LEU A 314 1.97 26.01 21.15
N THR A 315 2.85 25.39 21.95
CA THR A 315 3.72 24.29 21.49
C THR A 315 2.88 23.13 20.95
N ALA A 316 1.83 22.73 21.66
CA ALA A 316 0.92 21.66 21.21
C ALA A 316 0.22 22.01 19.89
N VAL A 317 -0.22 23.25 19.70
CA VAL A 317 -0.86 23.70 18.45
C VAL A 317 0.16 23.71 17.30
N SER A 318 1.39 24.18 17.56
CA SER A 318 2.44 24.17 16.54
C SER A 318 2.91 22.77 16.15
N ASP A 319 2.96 21.84 17.11
CA ASP A 319 3.34 20.45 16.85
C ASP A 319 2.32 19.79 15.90
N LEU A 320 1.04 20.09 16.05
CA LEU A 320 -0.04 19.58 15.19
C LEU A 320 0.05 20.05 13.74
N ALA A 321 0.65 21.21 13.47
CA ALA A 321 0.85 21.69 12.10
C ALA A 321 1.86 20.85 11.31
N THR A 322 2.68 20.04 12.00
CA THR A 322 3.72 19.20 11.38
C THR A 322 3.57 17.72 11.74
N ALA A 323 2.50 17.36 12.44
CA ALA A 323 2.29 16.00 12.90
C ALA A 323 1.95 15.06 11.73
N THR A 324 2.17 13.77 11.95
CA THR A 324 1.57 12.71 11.15
C THR A 324 0.40 12.13 11.94
N ARG A 325 -0.75 11.98 11.29
CA ARG A 325 -1.94 11.33 11.85
C ARG A 325 -2.31 10.13 10.99
N SER A 326 -2.66 9.02 11.63
CA SER A 326 -3.10 7.81 10.94
C SER A 326 -4.37 7.28 11.58
N ASP A 327 -5.14 6.53 10.81
CA ASP A 327 -6.29 5.80 11.31
C ASP A 327 -5.84 4.65 12.23
N GLU A 328 -6.78 4.05 12.96
CA GLU A 328 -6.49 2.97 13.91
C GLU A 328 -5.91 1.71 13.22
N ALA A 329 -6.34 1.43 11.99
CA ALA A 329 -5.85 0.29 11.22
C ALA A 329 -4.52 0.56 10.50
N GLY A 330 -4.09 1.82 10.41
CA GLY A 330 -2.89 2.22 9.67
C GLY A 330 -3.04 2.14 8.15
N ALA A 331 -4.27 2.16 7.64
CA ALA A 331 -4.58 2.19 6.21
C ALA A 331 -4.30 3.56 5.58
N VAL A 332 -4.52 4.65 6.31
CA VAL A 332 -4.32 6.03 5.83
C VAL A 332 -3.51 6.80 6.85
N ALA A 333 -2.46 7.48 6.39
CA ALA A 333 -1.69 8.40 7.20
C ALA A 333 -1.49 9.74 6.47
N VAL A 334 -1.81 10.85 7.13
CA VAL A 334 -1.63 12.20 6.62
C VAL A 334 -0.46 12.85 7.35
N ASN A 335 0.55 13.30 6.60
CA ASN A 335 1.66 14.07 7.12
C ASN A 335 1.46 15.55 6.79
N PHE A 336 1.12 16.35 7.80
CA PHE A 336 0.88 17.79 7.63
C PHE A 336 2.17 18.59 7.42
N GLY A 337 3.32 18.08 7.87
CA GLY A 337 4.62 18.74 7.71
C GLY A 337 5.18 18.62 6.30
N GLU A 338 4.98 17.46 5.66
CA GLU A 338 5.44 17.18 4.30
C GLU A 338 4.36 17.48 3.25
N GLY A 339 3.08 17.49 3.65
CA GLY A 339 1.96 17.70 2.73
C GLY A 339 1.55 16.42 1.98
N THR A 340 1.77 15.26 2.59
CA THR A 340 1.62 13.95 1.94
C THR A 340 0.51 13.12 2.58
N ILE A 341 -0.11 12.27 1.78
CA ILE A 341 -1.11 11.28 2.20
C ILE A 341 -0.62 9.92 1.76
N ARG A 342 -0.43 9.02 2.73
CA ARG A 342 0.06 7.67 2.53
C ARG A 342 -1.10 6.68 2.75
N ILE A 343 -1.31 5.80 1.78
CA ILE A 343 -2.40 4.82 1.76
C ILE A 343 -1.80 3.41 1.65
N ASP A 344 -1.86 2.63 2.72
CA ASP A 344 -1.45 1.21 2.72
C ASP A 344 -2.56 0.36 2.12
N THR A 345 -2.32 -0.17 0.92
CA THR A 345 -3.30 -0.96 0.17
C THR A 345 -3.73 -2.22 0.93
N ALA A 346 -2.82 -2.90 1.64
CA ALA A 346 -3.16 -4.13 2.33
C ALA A 346 -4.05 -3.85 3.55
N ALA A 347 -3.73 -2.80 4.31
CA ALA A 347 -4.54 -2.37 5.45
C ALA A 347 -5.91 -1.82 4.99
N LEU A 348 -5.95 -1.06 3.89
CA LEU A 348 -7.19 -0.56 3.30
C LEU A 348 -8.11 -1.70 2.84
N LEU A 349 -7.56 -2.70 2.15
CA LEU A 349 -8.32 -3.88 1.72
C LEU A 349 -8.80 -4.73 2.90
N ALA A 350 -8.00 -4.83 3.97
CA ALA A 350 -8.43 -5.50 5.19
C ALA A 350 -9.56 -4.76 5.92
N ARG A 351 -9.68 -3.44 5.77
CA ARG A 351 -10.84 -2.68 6.24
C ARG A 351 -12.08 -2.96 5.36
N ALA A 352 -11.92 -2.86 4.05
CA ALA A 352 -13.03 -3.07 3.10
C ALA A 352 -13.56 -4.52 3.10
N TYR A 353 -12.67 -5.52 3.24
CA TYR A 353 -13.02 -6.95 3.24
C TYR A 353 -12.23 -7.71 4.33
N PRO A 354 -12.67 -7.62 5.60
CA PRO A 354 -11.93 -8.17 6.74
C PRO A 354 -11.76 -9.69 6.71
N ASP A 355 -12.66 -10.41 6.04
CA ASP A 355 -12.61 -11.88 5.94
C ASP A 355 -11.69 -12.38 4.81
N GLU A 356 -11.31 -11.52 3.87
CA GLU A 356 -10.59 -11.89 2.64
C GLU A 356 -9.10 -11.53 2.71
N TYR A 357 -8.77 -10.34 3.25
CA TYR A 357 -7.39 -9.82 3.26
C TYR A 357 -6.68 -9.99 4.61
N GLY A 358 -7.06 -10.97 5.42
CA GLY A 358 -6.45 -11.24 6.73
C GLY A 358 -4.95 -11.60 6.68
N ASN A 359 -4.42 -11.97 5.50
CA ASN A 359 -3.00 -12.23 5.25
C ASN A 359 -2.32 -11.14 4.38
N GLY A 360 -2.96 -9.96 4.27
CA GLY A 360 -2.53 -8.89 3.37
C GLY A 360 -2.75 -9.27 1.91
N LEU A 361 -1.78 -8.99 1.04
CA LEU A 361 -1.86 -9.25 -0.41
C LEU A 361 -1.61 -10.73 -0.80
N ASN A 362 -1.43 -11.62 0.19
CA ASN A 362 -1.00 -13.00 -0.03
C ASN A 362 -2.16 -14.00 0.12
N GLY A 363 -2.17 -15.02 -0.74
CA GLY A 363 -3.21 -16.06 -0.74
C GLY A 363 -4.48 -15.70 -1.52
N LEU A 364 -4.41 -14.68 -2.37
CA LEU A 364 -5.46 -14.27 -3.29
C LEU A 364 -5.44 -15.16 -4.55
N ASP A 365 -6.59 -15.27 -5.20
CA ASP A 365 -6.75 -16.06 -6.42
C ASP A 365 -5.82 -15.54 -7.54
N PRO A 366 -5.52 -16.37 -8.55
CA PRO A 366 -4.71 -15.92 -9.69
C PRO A 366 -5.32 -14.71 -10.41
N ASN A 367 -4.47 -13.77 -10.81
CA ASN A 367 -4.84 -12.59 -11.60
C ASN A 367 -5.86 -11.64 -10.92
N THR A 368 -5.91 -11.59 -9.59
CA THR A 368 -6.77 -10.65 -8.86
C THR A 368 -6.30 -9.20 -9.03
N ASN A 369 -7.17 -8.32 -9.56
CA ASN A 369 -6.97 -6.87 -9.52
C ASN A 369 -7.52 -6.32 -8.20
N ILE A 370 -6.65 -5.74 -7.39
CA ILE A 370 -6.98 -5.38 -6.00
C ILE A 370 -7.52 -3.95 -5.84
N LEU A 371 -7.44 -3.10 -6.87
CA LEU A 371 -7.84 -1.67 -6.77
C LEU A 371 -9.02 -1.30 -7.68
N ASP A 372 -9.55 -2.24 -8.44
CA ASP A 372 -10.71 -2.07 -9.33
C ASP A 372 -12.03 -2.43 -8.63
N ASP A 373 -12.22 -1.91 -7.41
CA ASP A 373 -13.49 -2.05 -6.69
C ASP A 373 -13.90 -0.72 -6.03
N PRO A 374 -15.11 -0.20 -6.31
CA PRO A 374 -15.61 1.03 -5.70
C PRO A 374 -15.68 0.99 -4.16
N ALA A 375 -15.81 -0.17 -3.53
CA ALA A 375 -15.82 -0.26 -2.07
C ALA A 375 -14.48 0.15 -1.43
N VAL A 376 -13.37 0.00 -2.17
CA VAL A 376 -12.05 0.47 -1.72
C VAL A 376 -12.00 1.99 -1.65
N VAL A 377 -12.66 2.69 -2.58
CA VAL A 377 -12.76 4.17 -2.58
C VAL A 377 -13.68 4.67 -1.47
N GLU A 378 -14.79 3.97 -1.22
CA GLU A 378 -15.69 4.27 -0.09
C GLU A 378 -14.93 4.16 1.24
N GLU A 379 -14.24 3.05 1.47
CA GLU A 379 -13.45 2.84 2.69
C GLU A 379 -12.29 3.85 2.82
N LEU A 380 -11.62 4.20 1.71
CA LEU A 380 -10.58 5.23 1.70
C LEU A 380 -11.14 6.59 2.15
N SER A 381 -12.32 6.95 1.66
CA SER A 381 -12.97 8.22 1.97
C SER A 381 -13.37 8.27 3.44
N GLU A 382 -13.90 7.17 3.97
CA GLU A 382 -14.22 7.04 5.40
C GLU A 382 -12.96 7.15 6.27
N ALA A 383 -11.91 6.37 5.96
CA ALA A 383 -10.65 6.38 6.69
C ALA A 383 -10.00 7.78 6.71
N LEU A 384 -9.97 8.47 5.58
CA LEU A 384 -9.40 9.80 5.48
C LEU A 384 -10.24 10.84 6.25
N THR A 385 -11.57 10.72 6.20
CA THR A 385 -12.49 11.59 6.96
C THR A 385 -12.25 11.43 8.46
N GLU A 386 -12.10 10.20 8.96
CA GLU A 386 -11.79 9.91 10.37
C GLU A 386 -10.47 10.57 10.78
N VAL A 387 -9.39 10.37 10.00
CA VAL A 387 -8.07 10.94 10.30
C VAL A 387 -8.08 12.47 10.34
N LEU A 388 -8.79 13.09 9.39
CA LEU A 388 -8.87 14.55 9.31
C LEU A 388 -9.75 15.13 10.43
N ALA A 389 -10.89 14.51 10.73
CA ALA A 389 -11.76 14.92 11.83
C ALA A 389 -11.04 14.83 13.18
N ASP A 390 -10.38 13.71 13.46
CA ASP A 390 -9.59 13.52 14.68
C ASP A 390 -8.45 14.55 14.80
N TRP A 391 -7.87 14.96 13.68
CA TRP A 391 -6.86 16.02 13.66
C TRP A 391 -7.46 17.40 13.95
N VAL A 392 -8.60 17.75 13.35
CA VAL A 392 -9.31 19.02 13.61
C VAL A 392 -9.71 19.10 15.08
N ASP A 393 -10.28 18.04 15.65
CA ASP A 393 -10.63 17.96 17.07
C ASP A 393 -9.39 18.15 17.96
N ALA A 394 -8.25 17.53 17.61
CA ALA A 394 -7.01 17.72 18.34
C ALA A 394 -6.48 19.16 18.27
N VAL A 395 -6.68 19.86 17.15
CA VAL A 395 -6.33 21.29 17.02
C VAL A 395 -7.23 22.14 17.90
N ASP A 396 -8.55 21.90 17.89
CA ASP A 396 -9.50 22.62 18.74
C ASP A 396 -9.18 22.43 20.24
N ASP A 397 -8.98 21.18 20.67
CA ASP A 397 -8.59 20.85 22.05
C ASP A 397 -7.28 21.53 22.46
N ALA A 398 -6.26 21.53 21.59
CA ALA A 398 -4.98 22.17 21.87
C ALA A 398 -5.11 23.70 21.97
N VAL A 399 -5.97 24.31 21.16
CA VAL A 399 -6.25 25.75 21.19
C VAL A 399 -7.01 26.13 22.45
N GLN A 400 -8.03 25.36 22.83
CA GLN A 400 -8.76 25.57 24.08
C GLN A 400 -7.84 25.43 25.29
N ALA A 401 -7.01 24.37 25.34
CA ALA A 401 -6.03 24.19 26.41
C ALA A 401 -5.01 25.35 26.48
N ALA A 402 -4.58 25.89 25.34
CA ALA A 402 -3.68 27.04 25.30
C ALA A 402 -4.35 28.33 25.82
N LEU A 403 -5.62 28.55 25.48
CA LEU A 403 -6.41 29.68 25.97
C LEU A 403 -6.68 29.58 27.48
N ASP A 404 -7.01 28.39 27.98
CA ASP A 404 -7.20 28.12 29.40
C ASP A 404 -5.89 28.28 30.20
N GLY A 405 -4.77 27.93 29.57
CA GLY A 405 -3.42 28.08 30.13
C GLY A 405 -2.83 29.50 30.04
N LEU A 406 -3.49 30.44 29.37
CA LEU A 406 -3.02 31.82 29.19
C LEU A 406 -2.87 32.52 30.55
N ARG A 407 -1.70 33.11 30.80
CA ARG A 407 -1.41 33.87 32.02
C ARG A 407 -1.03 35.32 31.71
N ILE A 408 -1.66 36.26 32.41
CA ILE A 408 -1.45 37.70 32.24
C ILE A 408 -0.81 38.28 33.50
N GLU A 409 0.31 38.97 33.29
CA GLU A 409 1.05 39.70 34.32
C GLU A 409 1.03 41.20 34.03
N ALA A 410 0.43 41.98 34.93
CA ALA A 410 0.35 43.44 34.77
C ALA A 410 0.54 44.19 36.09
N GLN A 411 1.14 45.38 35.99
CA GLN A 411 1.29 46.29 37.12
C GLN A 411 0.77 47.68 36.77
N LEU A 412 -0.15 48.15 37.60
CA LEU A 412 -0.75 49.47 37.47
C LEU A 412 -0.47 50.31 38.72
N VAL A 413 0.16 51.46 38.53
CA VAL A 413 0.50 52.40 39.60
C VAL A 413 -0.35 53.66 39.46
N VAL A 414 -1.35 53.77 40.34
CA VAL A 414 -2.27 54.91 40.38
C VAL A 414 -1.85 55.85 41.50
N SER A 415 -1.46 57.08 41.13
CA SER A 415 -1.20 58.13 42.11
C SER A 415 -2.35 59.13 42.10
N VAL A 416 -3.03 59.27 43.23
CA VAL A 416 -4.12 60.24 43.39
C VAL A 416 -3.58 61.45 44.14
N VAL A 417 -3.85 62.66 43.65
CA VAL A 417 -3.36 63.89 44.26
C VAL A 417 -3.91 63.98 45.70
N LEU A 418 -3.01 64.11 46.69
CA LEU A 418 -3.29 64.17 48.14
C LEU A 418 -3.62 62.83 48.82
N LEU A 419 -3.46 61.69 48.14
CA LEU A 419 -3.67 60.34 48.70
C LEU A 419 -2.44 59.44 48.48
N PRO A 420 -2.30 58.33 49.25
CA PRO A 420 -1.26 57.35 49.01
C PRO A 420 -1.42 56.66 47.64
N THR A 421 -0.30 56.36 46.99
CA THR A 421 -0.25 55.59 45.74
C THR A 421 -0.87 54.21 45.93
N VAL A 422 -1.60 53.75 44.91
CA VAL A 422 -2.18 52.40 44.84
C VAL A 422 -1.42 51.60 43.79
N ASN A 423 -0.92 50.44 44.21
CA ASN A 423 -0.31 49.48 43.31
C ASN A 423 -1.27 48.33 43.10
N ILE A 424 -1.61 48.06 41.86
CA ILE A 424 -2.45 46.95 41.46
C ILE A 424 -1.57 45.98 40.68
N ALA A 425 -1.38 44.78 41.23
CA ALA A 425 -0.68 43.69 40.58
C ALA A 425 -1.72 42.68 40.10
N ILE A 426 -1.54 42.21 38.89
CA ILE A 426 -2.40 41.24 38.22
C ILE A 426 -1.50 40.08 37.82
N ASP A 427 -1.85 38.89 38.29
CA ASP A 427 -1.21 37.65 37.92
C ASP A 427 -2.30 36.58 37.92
N ALA A 428 -2.93 36.42 36.76
CA ALA A 428 -4.20 35.72 36.65
C ALA A 428 -4.33 35.02 35.29
N SER A 429 -5.06 33.90 35.28
CA SER A 429 -5.56 33.30 34.04
C SER A 429 -6.75 34.08 33.46
N LEU A 430 -7.16 33.75 32.24
CA LEU A 430 -8.35 34.34 31.63
C LEU A 430 -9.60 34.10 32.49
N ASP A 431 -9.81 32.87 32.96
CA ASP A 431 -10.93 32.51 33.84
C ASP A 431 -10.91 33.26 35.18
N GLU A 432 -9.72 33.39 35.78
CA GLU A 432 -9.55 34.13 37.03
C GLU A 432 -9.91 35.61 36.82
N LEU A 433 -9.47 36.23 35.72
CA LEU A 433 -9.82 37.61 35.39
C LEU A 433 -11.32 37.82 35.18
N GLU A 434 -12.01 36.85 34.59
CA GLU A 434 -13.46 36.89 34.39
C GLU A 434 -14.23 36.77 35.71
N ALA A 435 -13.71 35.96 36.64
CA ALA A 435 -14.23 35.87 38.00
C ALA A 435 -13.90 37.10 38.87
N GLY A 436 -12.99 37.97 38.40
CA GLY A 436 -12.45 39.10 39.17
C GLY A 436 -11.37 38.70 40.18
N ASP A 437 -10.82 37.49 40.05
CA ASP A 437 -9.76 36.91 40.87
C ASP A 437 -8.36 37.23 40.30
N GLY A 438 -7.31 36.91 41.06
CA GLY A 438 -5.91 37.13 40.63
C GLY A 438 -5.47 38.60 40.57
N ILE A 439 -6.32 39.53 41.04
CA ILE A 439 -6.02 40.97 41.14
C ILE A 439 -5.72 41.32 42.60
N ASN A 440 -4.50 41.78 42.88
CA ASN A 440 -4.06 42.18 44.21
C ASN A 440 -3.74 43.68 44.24
N ALA A 441 -4.54 44.44 44.98
CA ALA A 441 -4.33 45.87 45.16
C ALA A 441 -3.80 46.18 46.56
N THR A 442 -2.69 46.91 46.62
CA THR A 442 -2.08 47.37 47.86
C THR A 442 -2.13 48.91 47.95
N GLY A 443 -2.71 49.41 49.04
CA GLY A 443 -2.92 50.85 49.28
C GLY A 443 -3.38 51.14 50.72
N GLY A 444 -3.31 52.40 51.15
CA GLY A 444 -3.74 52.82 52.49
C GLY A 444 -5.25 52.64 52.75
N LEU A 445 -5.65 52.62 54.02
CA LEU A 445 -6.98 52.21 54.56
C LEU A 445 -8.25 52.83 53.93
N VAL A 446 -8.14 53.81 53.02
CA VAL A 446 -9.25 54.65 52.51
C VAL A 446 -9.72 54.21 51.11
N LEU A 447 -9.23 53.09 50.57
CA LEU A 447 -9.30 52.78 49.13
C LEU A 447 -10.11 51.53 48.78
N SER A 448 -10.89 50.95 49.69
CA SER A 448 -11.68 49.73 49.42
C SER A 448 -12.63 49.88 48.21
N GLY A 449 -13.18 51.06 47.95
CA GLY A 449 -13.98 51.34 46.74
C GLY A 449 -13.16 51.38 45.45
N LEU A 450 -11.91 51.88 45.48
CA LEU A 450 -11.02 51.85 44.32
C LEU A 450 -10.52 50.42 44.06
N VAL A 451 -10.25 49.65 45.11
CA VAL A 451 -9.84 48.24 44.99
C VAL A 451 -10.98 47.41 44.38
N ASN A 452 -12.20 47.52 44.91
CA ASN A 452 -13.36 46.80 44.35
C ASN A 452 -13.70 47.29 42.92
N GLY A 453 -13.60 48.60 42.67
CA GLY A 453 -13.83 49.16 41.34
C GLY A 453 -12.76 48.75 40.31
N ALA A 454 -11.52 48.54 40.76
CA ALA A 454 -10.46 48.02 39.93
C ALA A 454 -10.68 46.53 39.60
N THR A 455 -11.07 45.72 40.58
CA THR A 455 -11.36 44.29 40.34
C THR A 455 -12.58 44.11 39.43
N GLU A 456 -13.63 44.92 39.60
CA GLU A 456 -14.85 44.87 38.78
C GLU A 456 -14.64 45.35 37.34
N LEU A 457 -13.58 46.11 37.05
CA LEU A 457 -13.34 46.72 35.75
C LEU A 457 -12.16 46.09 34.99
N ILE A 458 -11.04 45.86 35.66
CA ILE A 458 -9.79 45.44 35.01
C ILE A 458 -9.93 44.02 34.44
N GLY A 459 -10.52 43.11 35.20
CA GLY A 459 -10.79 41.75 34.77
C GLY A 459 -11.58 41.70 33.45
N PRO A 460 -12.78 42.29 33.39
CA PRO A 460 -13.59 42.32 32.16
C PRO A 460 -12.95 43.03 30.96
N VAL A 461 -12.14 44.08 31.16
CA VAL A 461 -11.47 44.78 30.05
C VAL A 461 -10.35 43.92 29.47
N LEU A 462 -9.50 43.32 30.31
CA LEU A 462 -8.44 42.42 29.85
C LEU A 462 -9.02 41.16 29.18
N ALA A 463 -10.04 40.55 29.79
CA ALA A 463 -10.75 39.42 29.19
C ALA A 463 -11.45 39.81 27.88
N GLY A 464 -12.02 41.02 27.80
CA GLY A 464 -12.67 41.55 26.60
C GLY A 464 -11.74 41.69 25.39
N ILE A 465 -10.47 42.03 25.60
CA ILE A 465 -9.48 42.16 24.52
C ILE A 465 -9.14 40.78 23.94
N ILE A 466 -8.92 39.78 24.79
CA ILE A 466 -8.66 38.39 24.36
C ILE A 466 -9.90 37.80 23.68
N ARG A 467 -11.09 38.07 24.23
CA ARG A 467 -12.36 37.71 23.61
C ARG A 467 -12.58 38.40 22.27
N GLY A 468 -12.02 39.58 22.04
CA GLY A 468 -12.02 40.25 20.74
C GLY A 468 -11.34 39.44 19.64
N THR A 469 -10.41 38.55 20.00
CA THR A 469 -9.70 37.67 19.05
C THR A 469 -10.33 36.29 18.89
N LEU A 470 -11.18 35.86 19.83
CA LEU A 470 -11.88 34.56 19.75
C LEU A 470 -12.75 34.40 18.49
N PRO A 471 -13.45 35.43 17.97
CA PRO A 471 -14.18 35.29 16.70
C PRO A 471 -13.28 34.95 15.52
N ALA A 472 -12.04 35.48 15.47
CA ALA A 472 -11.10 35.17 14.40
C ALA A 472 -10.58 33.73 14.54
N VAL A 473 -10.26 33.31 15.76
CA VAL A 473 -9.86 31.92 16.08
C VAL A 473 -10.96 30.94 15.69
N SER A 474 -12.20 31.20 16.12
CA SER A 474 -13.37 30.38 15.80
C SER A 474 -13.64 30.34 14.30
N ALA A 475 -13.49 31.46 13.58
CA ALA A 475 -13.63 31.47 12.12
C ALA A 475 -12.57 30.59 11.44
N THR A 476 -11.31 30.66 11.88
CA THR A 476 -10.22 29.82 11.36
C THR A 476 -10.45 28.33 11.65
N LEU A 477 -10.94 27.98 12.85
CA LEU A 477 -11.31 26.60 13.17
C LEU A 477 -12.47 26.09 12.30
N SER A 478 -13.47 26.94 12.03
CA SER A 478 -14.54 26.59 11.08
C SER A 478 -14.05 26.48 9.64
N GLU A 479 -13.08 27.30 9.21
CA GLU A 479 -12.44 27.16 7.89
C GLU A 479 -11.67 25.85 7.77
N LEU A 480 -11.08 25.38 8.87
CA LEU A 480 -10.37 24.11 8.92
C LEU A 480 -11.32 22.91 8.76
N ASP A 481 -12.43 22.93 9.49
CA ASP A 481 -13.50 21.93 9.40
C ASP A 481 -14.08 21.86 7.97
N LEU A 482 -14.35 23.00 7.35
CA LEU A 482 -14.85 23.07 5.97
C LEU A 482 -13.83 22.64 4.90
N ALA A 483 -12.55 22.52 5.24
CA ALA A 483 -11.50 22.10 4.32
C ALA A 483 -11.30 20.56 4.31
N VAL A 484 -11.96 19.82 5.21
CA VAL A 484 -11.91 18.35 5.25
C VAL A 484 -12.57 17.74 4.02
N ASP A 485 -13.85 18.03 3.77
CA ASP A 485 -14.61 17.43 2.66
C ASP A 485 -13.94 17.62 1.29
N PRO A 486 -13.46 18.83 0.91
CA PRO A 486 -12.79 19.02 -0.37
C PRO A 486 -11.51 18.20 -0.52
N LEU A 487 -10.78 17.97 0.58
CA LEU A 487 -9.57 17.14 0.55
C LEU A 487 -9.92 15.67 0.33
N VAL A 488 -10.96 15.18 1.02
CA VAL A 488 -11.46 13.82 0.85
C VAL A 488 -11.94 13.60 -0.58
N GLU A 489 -12.70 14.53 -1.14
CA GLU A 489 -13.20 14.47 -2.53
C GLU A 489 -12.04 14.41 -3.54
N VAL A 490 -11.01 15.25 -3.37
CA VAL A 490 -9.82 15.21 -4.24
C VAL A 490 -9.12 13.85 -4.20
N VAL A 491 -8.92 13.27 -3.02
CA VAL A 491 -8.25 11.96 -2.89
C VAL A 491 -9.10 10.83 -3.48
N ALA A 492 -10.41 10.86 -3.24
CA ALA A 492 -11.33 9.88 -3.81
C ALA A 492 -11.39 9.96 -5.35
N ASP A 493 -11.39 11.18 -5.91
CA ASP A 493 -11.35 11.41 -7.35
C ASP A 493 -10.04 10.91 -7.96
N VAL A 494 -8.90 11.17 -7.30
CA VAL A 494 -7.59 10.65 -7.72
C VAL A 494 -7.58 9.14 -7.77
N TYR A 495 -8.06 8.51 -6.70
CA TYR A 495 -8.09 7.05 -6.61
C TYR A 495 -9.02 6.45 -7.66
N SER A 496 -10.20 7.05 -7.85
CA SER A 496 -11.17 6.61 -8.86
C SER A 496 -10.62 6.75 -10.27
N ALA A 497 -10.04 7.91 -10.61
CA ALA A 497 -9.45 8.15 -11.91
C ALA A 497 -8.27 7.22 -12.20
N LEU A 498 -7.43 6.94 -11.20
CA LEU A 498 -6.28 6.06 -11.39
C LEU A 498 -6.70 4.61 -11.52
N PHE A 499 -7.52 4.08 -10.61
CA PHE A 499 -7.72 2.63 -10.50
C PHE A 499 -9.07 2.16 -11.06
N LEU A 500 -10.17 2.88 -10.83
CA LEU A 500 -11.50 2.48 -11.31
C LEU A 500 -11.74 2.80 -12.79
N ASP A 501 -11.18 3.92 -13.28
CA ASP A 501 -11.20 4.24 -14.71
C ASP A 501 -10.17 3.42 -15.51
N GLY A 502 -9.40 2.55 -14.83
CA GLY A 502 -8.46 1.61 -15.44
C GLY A 502 -7.17 2.23 -15.98
N ILE A 503 -6.81 3.44 -15.54
CA ILE A 503 -5.51 4.06 -15.89
C ILE A 503 -4.36 3.23 -15.32
N VAL A 504 -4.49 2.70 -14.12
CA VAL A 504 -3.50 1.85 -13.47
C VAL A 504 -4.21 0.59 -12.97
N ALA A 505 -3.74 -0.56 -13.41
CA ALA A 505 -4.17 -1.86 -12.92
C ALA A 505 -3.05 -2.46 -12.08
N VAL A 506 -3.39 -2.90 -10.86
CA VAL A 506 -2.45 -3.62 -9.98
C VAL A 506 -2.98 -5.02 -9.75
N THR A 507 -2.35 -5.97 -10.41
CA THR A 507 -2.72 -7.38 -10.34
C THR A 507 -1.74 -8.13 -9.45
N VAL A 508 -2.26 -8.78 -8.42
CA VAL A 508 -1.48 -9.72 -7.59
C VAL A 508 -1.56 -11.12 -8.20
N ASN A 509 -0.57 -11.95 -7.89
CA ASN A 509 -0.58 -13.36 -8.30
C ASN A 509 -0.82 -13.54 -9.81
N ALA A 510 -0.11 -12.76 -10.64
CA ALA A 510 -0.31 -12.81 -12.08
C ALA A 510 0.20 -14.16 -12.62
N GLN A 511 -0.65 -14.92 -13.28
CA GLN A 511 -0.38 -16.25 -13.81
C GLN A 511 -0.92 -16.40 -15.24
N ASN A 512 -0.15 -17.05 -16.11
CA ASN A 512 -0.69 -17.56 -17.38
C ASN A 512 -1.28 -18.96 -17.16
N ASP A 513 -2.29 -19.35 -17.93
CA ASP A 513 -2.97 -20.65 -17.76
C ASP A 513 -3.22 -21.02 -16.28
N PRO A 514 -3.96 -20.20 -15.51
CA PRO A 514 -4.24 -20.50 -14.10
C PRO A 514 -5.15 -21.72 -13.99
N SER A 515 -4.84 -22.61 -13.04
CA SER A 515 -5.62 -23.85 -12.81
C SER A 515 -7.07 -23.58 -12.38
N THR A 516 -7.33 -22.42 -11.80
CA THR A 516 -8.66 -21.92 -11.44
C THR A 516 -9.55 -21.61 -12.64
N GLY A 517 -8.96 -21.47 -13.84
CA GLY A 517 -9.67 -21.10 -15.06
C GLY A 517 -9.93 -19.60 -15.22
N ASP A 518 -9.28 -18.77 -14.39
CA ASP A 518 -9.32 -17.32 -14.50
C ASP A 518 -8.68 -16.82 -15.80
N ALA A 519 -9.06 -15.62 -16.25
CA ALA A 519 -8.46 -15.02 -17.43
C ALA A 519 -6.98 -14.70 -17.17
N GLU A 520 -6.10 -15.15 -18.06
CA GLU A 520 -4.70 -14.78 -18.02
C GLU A 520 -4.48 -13.33 -18.47
N PRO A 521 -3.36 -12.69 -18.06
CA PRO A 521 -2.98 -11.38 -18.59
C PRO A 521 -2.91 -11.43 -20.12
N ALA A 522 -3.54 -10.46 -20.79
CA ALA A 522 -3.69 -10.46 -22.24
C ALA A 522 -2.33 -10.52 -22.98
N ASP A 523 -1.28 -9.96 -22.40
CA ASP A 523 0.07 -9.98 -22.94
C ASP A 523 0.81 -11.31 -22.73
N TRP A 524 0.26 -12.21 -21.94
CA TRP A 524 0.75 -13.58 -21.77
C TRP A 524 0.02 -14.60 -22.64
N ALA A 525 -1.08 -14.22 -23.31
CA ALA A 525 -1.84 -15.11 -24.20
C ALA A 525 -1.10 -15.61 -25.45
N GLY A 526 0.10 -15.07 -25.72
CA GLY A 526 1.00 -15.54 -26.78
C GLY A 526 2.18 -16.36 -26.27
N LEU A 527 2.24 -16.67 -24.98
CA LEU A 527 3.31 -17.50 -24.42
C LEU A 527 3.22 -18.93 -24.98
N PRO A 528 4.37 -19.60 -25.16
CA PRO A 528 4.36 -20.95 -25.70
C PRO A 528 3.64 -21.96 -24.78
N ASP A 529 2.81 -22.83 -25.35
CA ASP A 529 2.05 -23.86 -24.60
C ASP A 529 2.95 -24.71 -23.68
N GLY A 530 2.52 -24.96 -22.45
CA GLY A 530 3.29 -25.72 -21.46
C GLY A 530 4.42 -24.94 -20.77
N ARG A 531 4.56 -23.64 -21.05
CA ARG A 531 5.31 -22.71 -20.23
C ARG A 531 4.39 -22.13 -19.15
N TYR A 532 4.83 -22.17 -17.90
CA TYR A 532 4.06 -21.68 -16.76
C TYR A 532 4.84 -20.58 -16.04
N ASP A 533 4.21 -19.42 -15.93
CA ASP A 533 4.72 -18.20 -15.34
C ASP A 533 3.86 -17.79 -14.14
N VAL A 534 4.53 -17.22 -13.14
CA VAL A 534 3.90 -16.54 -11.99
C VAL A 534 4.69 -15.28 -11.69
N ALA A 535 4.00 -14.17 -11.39
CA ALA A 535 4.59 -12.96 -10.85
C ALA A 535 3.81 -12.50 -9.62
N ALA A 536 4.51 -11.98 -8.62
CA ALA A 536 3.88 -11.51 -7.40
C ALA A 536 3.01 -10.27 -7.64
N LEU A 537 3.53 -9.32 -8.42
CA LEU A 537 2.82 -8.12 -8.81
C LEU A 537 3.00 -7.86 -10.31
N ARG A 538 1.90 -7.47 -10.95
CA ARG A 538 1.86 -6.90 -12.29
C ARG A 538 1.24 -5.51 -12.21
N ILE A 539 1.96 -4.51 -12.70
CA ILE A 539 1.48 -3.12 -12.80
C ILE A 539 1.32 -2.81 -14.29
N GLY A 540 0.08 -2.55 -14.70
CA GLY A 540 -0.25 -2.10 -16.04
C GLY A 540 -0.72 -0.65 -16.01
N VAL A 541 -0.21 0.20 -16.90
CA VAL A 541 -0.67 1.59 -17.04
C VAL A 541 -1.25 1.78 -18.43
N LEU A 542 -2.51 2.25 -18.49
CA LEU A 542 -3.37 2.37 -19.67
C LEU A 542 -3.69 1.03 -20.36
N ASP A 543 -3.38 -0.09 -19.69
CA ASP A 543 -3.66 -1.45 -20.18
C ASP A 543 -5.16 -1.65 -20.51
N ALA A 544 -6.06 -1.12 -19.67
CA ALA A 544 -7.50 -1.22 -19.88
C ALA A 544 -7.98 -0.42 -21.11
N LEU A 545 -7.20 0.58 -21.55
CA LEU A 545 -7.50 1.43 -22.70
C LEU A 545 -6.92 0.88 -24.02
N GLY A 546 -6.13 -0.19 -23.96
CA GLY A 546 -5.54 -0.85 -25.14
C GLY A 546 -4.23 -0.24 -25.64
N ASP A 547 -3.74 0.81 -24.97
CA ASP A 547 -2.45 1.47 -25.22
C ASP A 547 -1.46 1.01 -24.14
N ALA A 548 -0.90 -0.20 -24.30
CA ALA A 548 -0.07 -0.85 -23.29
C ALA A 548 1.38 -0.29 -23.25
N ASP A 549 1.53 1.00 -22.95
CA ASP A 549 2.83 1.68 -22.93
C ASP A 549 3.71 1.27 -21.74
N VAL A 550 3.11 0.80 -20.63
CA VAL A 550 3.83 0.33 -19.45
C VAL A 550 3.19 -0.92 -18.86
N ARG A 551 4.00 -1.98 -18.78
CA ARG A 551 3.69 -3.28 -18.19
C ARG A 551 4.90 -3.75 -17.41
N LEU A 552 4.77 -3.77 -16.09
CA LEU A 552 5.84 -4.18 -15.18
C LEU A 552 5.45 -5.44 -14.44
N TYR A 553 6.30 -6.46 -14.52
CA TYR A 553 6.17 -7.68 -13.73
C TYR A 553 7.29 -7.75 -12.70
N LEU A 554 6.92 -7.97 -11.45
CA LEU A 554 7.79 -7.91 -10.29
C LEU A 554 7.82 -9.27 -9.59
N GLY A 555 9.02 -9.83 -9.42
CA GLY A 555 9.22 -11.17 -8.85
C GLY A 555 8.61 -12.26 -9.73
N ARG A 556 9.05 -12.34 -11.00
CA ARG A 556 8.56 -13.32 -11.98
C ARG A 556 9.38 -14.60 -11.93
N ALA A 557 8.71 -15.74 -11.90
CA ALA A 557 9.29 -17.06 -12.10
C ALA A 557 8.58 -17.76 -13.27
N SER A 558 9.33 -18.50 -14.07
CA SER A 558 8.83 -19.23 -15.22
C SER A 558 9.50 -20.60 -15.31
N VAL A 559 8.70 -21.64 -15.52
CA VAL A 559 9.15 -23.02 -15.71
C VAL A 559 8.53 -23.62 -16.95
N GLY A 560 9.16 -24.67 -17.46
CA GLY A 560 8.74 -25.31 -18.70
C GLY A 560 9.12 -24.53 -19.96
N MET A 561 8.82 -25.05 -21.15
CA MET A 561 8.17 -26.37 -21.37
C MET A 561 9.04 -27.55 -20.93
N THR A 562 8.43 -28.74 -20.82
CA THR A 562 9.19 -29.99 -20.70
C THR A 562 9.00 -30.82 -21.95
N CYS A 563 10.09 -31.23 -22.58
CA CYS A 563 10.06 -32.05 -23.77
C CYS A 563 10.85 -33.34 -23.58
N SER A 564 10.34 -34.47 -24.08
CA SER A 564 11.11 -35.71 -24.13
C SER A 564 12.10 -35.68 -25.31
N ILE A 565 13.36 -36.00 -25.05
CA ILE A 565 14.40 -36.10 -26.09
C ILE A 565 14.13 -37.29 -27.03
N ALA A 566 13.37 -38.29 -26.58
CA ALA A 566 13.02 -39.46 -27.39
C ALA A 566 12.12 -39.10 -28.59
N THR A 567 11.49 -37.93 -28.58
CA THR A 567 10.55 -37.46 -29.62
C THR A 567 11.21 -36.53 -30.65
N ALA A 568 12.52 -36.28 -30.59
CA ALA A 568 13.10 -35.07 -31.18
C ALA A 568 13.45 -35.15 -32.68
N GLU A 569 12.82 -34.25 -33.45
CA GLU A 569 13.50 -33.44 -34.49
C GLU A 569 12.70 -32.16 -34.87
N GLN A 570 11.43 -32.01 -34.46
CA GLN A 570 10.60 -30.84 -34.78
C GLN A 570 9.94 -30.10 -33.60
N GLU A 571 9.67 -30.75 -32.46
CA GLU A 571 8.88 -30.15 -31.36
C GLU A 571 9.70 -29.49 -30.24
N CYS A 572 11.01 -29.76 -30.13
CA CYS A 572 11.89 -29.18 -29.09
C CYS A 572 12.69 -27.96 -29.58
N ALA A 573 12.24 -27.30 -30.65
CA ALA A 573 12.95 -26.15 -31.22
C ALA A 573 12.89 -24.95 -30.24
N GLY A 574 13.99 -24.69 -29.52
CA GLY A 574 14.07 -23.59 -28.55
C GLY A 574 14.85 -23.88 -27.27
N TYR A 575 15.33 -25.13 -27.06
CA TYR A 575 16.22 -25.52 -25.96
C TYR A 575 17.70 -25.47 -26.33
#